data_AF-A0A2E7F5D8-F1
#
_entry.id   AF-A0A2E7F5D8-F1
#
_cell.length_a   1.000
_cell.length_b   1.000
_cell.length_c   1.000
_cell.angle_alpha   90.00
_cell.angle_beta   90.00
_cell.angle_gamma   90.00
#
_symmetry.space_group_name_H-M   'P 1'
#
loop_
_entity.id
_entity.type
_entity.pdbx_description
1 polymer ?
#
loop_
_entity_poly.entity_id
_entity_poly.type
_entity_poly.pdbx_seq_one_letter_code
_entity_poly.pdbx_strand_id
1 'polypeptide(L)'
;MKLYKIRQRRPANDEKFRRIAVKATTLFFIHAFFAASLLFPTTASAQGSIRSGGQDLNLTNDLPPGSPSGSGALAADYREQMRALIIKISRFTRRVNKDFIVMTRGGLELMEKVSGGEEDAARSAATTYIRSIDGVLLHNLFFRPPSADAEAGQTDATVREKNLRLAKLGQENGLQIWVTDFATNEDTAKKSYELNETNGFIPFTVEKSGRSFDRIPAYPARPISENSNSIIRLKSARNFLFMNNPSRFDTQDEMVEALRTTNFDALVLDVFDRTQNPFTKKNVRKLQLKKIGSRRLVLAVMNISTADSSHYYWKPGWTIGNPRFIGSPAPGTPDRHLTQYWDRAWHDILTGKPDSYVYGIAKQGFDGVVLDGVENFRQYESADR
;
A
#
# COMPACT_ATOMS: atom_id res chain seq x y z
N MET A 1 14.98 -54.40 -9.53
CA MET A 1 14.39 -55.09 -10.70
C MET A 1 12.89 -55.21 -10.45
N LYS A 2 11.96 -54.82 -11.33
CA LYS A 2 11.61 -55.42 -12.65
C LYS A 2 11.34 -56.94 -12.51
N LEU A 3 10.23 -57.55 -12.95
CA LEU A 3 9.15 -57.12 -13.87
C LEU A 3 7.93 -58.10 -13.87
N TYR A 4 6.84 -57.67 -14.52
CA TYR A 4 5.82 -58.44 -15.26
C TYR A 4 4.62 -59.19 -14.61
N LYS A 5 3.43 -58.73 -15.06
CA LYS A 5 2.05 -59.27 -15.02
C LYS A 5 1.87 -60.67 -15.63
N ILE A 6 0.79 -61.37 -15.24
CA ILE A 6 0.00 -62.27 -16.12
C ILE A 6 -1.53 -62.00 -16.01
N ARG A 7 -2.28 -62.40 -17.05
CA ARG A 7 -3.66 -62.06 -17.49
C ARG A 7 -4.32 -63.39 -17.96
N GLN A 8 -5.63 -63.70 -17.95
CA GLN A 8 -6.92 -63.02 -17.73
C GLN A 8 -7.92 -64.01 -17.07
N ARG A 9 -9.15 -63.60 -16.71
CA ARG A 9 -10.41 -64.13 -17.32
C ARG A 9 -11.70 -63.45 -16.79
N ARG A 10 -12.61 -63.14 -17.74
CA ARG A 10 -14.07 -62.92 -17.67
C ARG A 10 -14.66 -63.77 -18.83
N PRO A 11 -15.91 -64.27 -18.81
CA PRO A 11 -17.17 -63.49 -18.79
C PRO A 11 -18.22 -64.13 -17.82
N ALA A 12 -19.52 -63.80 -17.76
CA ALA A 12 -20.39 -63.05 -18.67
C ALA A 12 -21.55 -62.30 -17.96
N ASN A 13 -22.24 -61.50 -18.77
CA ASN A 13 -23.44 -60.68 -18.56
C ASN A 13 -24.52 -61.21 -17.60
N ASP A 14 -25.26 -60.26 -17.00
CA ASP A 14 -26.69 -60.16 -17.29
C ASP A 14 -27.16 -58.69 -17.33
N GLU A 15 -28.25 -58.38 -18.05
CA GLU A 15 -28.62 -57.01 -18.48
C GLU A 15 -30.12 -56.70 -18.32
N LYS A 16 -30.46 -55.40 -18.19
CA LYS A 16 -31.81 -54.76 -18.08
C LYS A 16 -32.34 -54.67 -16.63
N PHE A 17 -33.04 -53.61 -16.18
CA PHE A 17 -33.95 -52.69 -16.88
C PHE A 17 -33.84 -51.17 -16.51
N ARG A 18 -33.80 -50.35 -17.58
CA ARG A 18 -34.41 -49.00 -17.82
C ARG A 18 -34.79 -48.00 -16.69
N ARG A 19 -34.18 -46.79 -16.82
CA ARG A 19 -34.76 -45.43 -17.01
C ARG A 19 -35.94 -44.91 -16.13
N ILE A 20 -35.69 -43.84 -15.36
CA ILE A 20 -36.56 -42.65 -15.16
C ILE A 20 -35.63 -41.42 -15.04
N ALA A 21 -35.47 -40.59 -16.08
CA ALA A 21 -36.22 -39.37 -16.45
C ALA A 21 -35.70 -38.07 -15.80
N VAL A 22 -35.24 -37.15 -16.65
CA VAL A 22 -34.75 -35.81 -16.31
C VAL A 22 -35.93 -34.84 -16.12
N LYS A 23 -35.87 -33.99 -15.09
CA LYS A 23 -36.58 -32.71 -15.06
C LYS A 23 -35.66 -31.60 -14.57
N ALA A 24 -35.18 -30.79 -15.51
CA ALA A 24 -34.62 -29.48 -15.19
C ALA A 24 -35.76 -28.55 -14.76
N THR A 25 -35.57 -27.79 -13.68
CA THR A 25 -36.50 -26.74 -13.25
C THR A 25 -35.82 -25.39 -13.42
N THR A 26 -36.13 -24.71 -14.52
CA THR A 26 -35.64 -23.37 -14.81
C THR A 26 -36.40 -22.36 -13.94
N LEU A 27 -35.72 -21.72 -12.98
CA LEU A 27 -36.28 -20.59 -12.25
C LEU A 27 -36.06 -19.29 -13.05
N PHE A 28 -37.12 -18.78 -13.67
CA PHE A 28 -37.15 -17.42 -14.19
C PHE A 28 -37.36 -16.43 -13.04
N PHE A 29 -36.31 -15.70 -12.66
CA PHE A 29 -36.46 -14.51 -11.82
C PHE A 29 -36.79 -13.29 -12.68
N ILE A 30 -38.09 -12.98 -12.77
CA ILE A 30 -38.60 -11.75 -13.39
C ILE A 30 -38.10 -10.56 -12.55
N HIS A 31 -37.12 -9.82 -13.07
CA HIS A 31 -36.77 -8.51 -12.52
C HIS A 31 -37.74 -7.47 -13.07
N ALA A 32 -38.59 -6.93 -12.21
CA ALA A 32 -39.47 -5.83 -12.55
C ALA A 32 -38.66 -4.55 -12.81
N PHE A 33 -38.74 -4.01 -14.02
CA PHE A 33 -38.24 -2.69 -14.36
C PHE A 33 -39.09 -1.63 -13.66
N PHE A 34 -38.55 -0.96 -12.63
CA PHE A 34 -39.18 0.22 -12.05
C PHE A 34 -38.62 1.47 -12.74
N ALA A 35 -39.27 1.87 -13.83
CA ALA A 35 -38.96 3.11 -14.53
C ALA A 35 -39.54 4.32 -13.76
N ALA A 36 -38.74 4.90 -12.87
CA ALA A 36 -39.09 6.13 -12.18
C ALA A 36 -38.76 7.36 -13.05
N SER A 37 -39.67 7.71 -13.95
CA SER A 37 -39.63 8.95 -14.72
C SER A 37 -39.81 10.15 -13.79
N LEU A 38 -38.73 10.84 -13.43
CA LEU A 38 -38.80 12.13 -12.74
C LEU A 38 -38.63 13.29 -13.72
N LEU A 39 -39.70 14.08 -13.81
CA LEU A 39 -39.84 15.26 -14.66
C LEU A 39 -38.88 16.37 -14.20
N PHE A 40 -38.29 17.07 -15.16
CA PHE A 40 -37.59 18.34 -14.92
C PHE A 40 -38.61 19.45 -14.63
N PRO A 41 -38.48 20.21 -13.52
CA PRO A 41 -39.03 21.55 -13.43
C PRO A 41 -38.00 22.57 -13.94
N THR A 42 -38.28 23.18 -15.08
CA THR A 42 -37.58 24.36 -15.56
C THR A 42 -38.03 25.61 -14.79
N THR A 43 -37.15 26.15 -13.94
CA THR A 43 -37.24 27.52 -13.40
C THR A 43 -35.84 28.14 -13.45
N ALA A 44 -35.60 29.02 -14.43
CA ALA A 44 -35.81 30.46 -14.32
C ALA A 44 -34.69 31.16 -13.51
N SER A 45 -33.75 31.79 -14.23
CA SER A 45 -32.68 32.59 -13.66
C SER A 45 -33.24 33.86 -13.02
N ALA A 46 -33.18 33.97 -11.69
CA ALA A 46 -33.46 35.21 -10.97
C ALA A 46 -32.14 35.91 -10.60
N GLN A 47 -31.86 37.05 -11.22
CA GLN A 47 -30.78 37.94 -10.78
C GLN A 47 -31.19 38.65 -9.48
N GLY A 48 -30.83 38.07 -8.34
CA GLY A 48 -30.91 38.73 -7.03
C GLY A 48 -29.72 39.65 -6.83
N SER A 49 -29.88 40.96 -7.03
CA SER A 49 -28.87 41.95 -6.66
C SER A 49 -29.05 42.38 -5.21
N ILE A 50 -27.99 42.25 -4.40
CA ILE A 50 -27.91 42.88 -3.07
C ILE A 50 -26.71 43.82 -3.09
N ARG A 51 -26.97 45.12 -2.94
CA ARG A 51 -25.95 46.17 -2.83
C ARG A 51 -25.71 46.52 -1.37
N SER A 52 -24.46 46.46 -0.93
CA SER A 52 -23.90 47.28 0.15
C SER A 52 -22.38 47.31 0.04
N GLY A 53 -21.78 48.51 0.02
CA GLY A 53 -20.35 48.73 -0.26
C GLY A 53 -20.09 48.99 -1.75
N GLY A 54 -19.88 50.25 -2.11
CA GLY A 54 -19.82 50.68 -3.51
C GLY A 54 -18.43 50.60 -4.14
N GLN A 55 -18.33 49.85 -5.24
CA GLN A 55 -17.50 50.19 -6.41
C GLN A 55 -18.03 49.40 -7.61
N ASP A 56 -18.46 50.10 -8.67
CA ASP A 56 -18.88 49.45 -9.91
C ASP A 56 -17.63 49.02 -10.70
N LEU A 57 -17.48 47.71 -10.93
CA LEU A 57 -16.47 47.15 -11.84
C LEU A 57 -17.17 46.49 -13.02
N ASN A 58 -17.06 47.11 -14.19
CA ASN A 58 -17.49 46.51 -15.46
C ASN A 58 -16.69 45.24 -15.74
N LEU A 59 -17.36 44.09 -15.72
CA LEU A 59 -16.82 42.82 -16.20
C LEU A 59 -16.94 42.75 -17.73
N THR A 60 -16.19 43.61 -18.42
CA THR A 60 -15.90 43.47 -19.86
C THR A 60 -14.58 42.72 -20.03
N ASN A 61 -14.57 41.74 -20.93
CA ASN A 61 -13.39 40.92 -21.22
C ASN A 61 -12.24 41.77 -21.76
N ASP A 62 -11.17 41.94 -20.98
CA ASP A 62 -9.83 42.24 -21.49
C ASP A 62 -8.77 41.66 -20.54
N LEU A 63 -7.85 40.88 -21.10
CA LEU A 63 -6.71 40.29 -20.36
C LEU A 63 -5.52 41.26 -20.41
N PRO A 64 -4.86 41.57 -19.28
CA PRO A 64 -3.64 42.37 -19.30
C PRO A 64 -2.49 41.60 -20.00
N PRO A 65 -1.72 42.23 -20.89
CA PRO A 65 -0.62 41.57 -21.59
C PRO A 65 0.56 41.36 -20.64
N GLY A 66 1.04 40.11 -20.54
CA GLY A 66 2.20 39.77 -19.70
C GLY A 66 1.96 38.74 -18.61
N SER A 67 1.26 37.64 -18.92
CA SER A 67 1.36 36.40 -18.13
C SER A 67 2.37 35.46 -18.80
N PRO A 68 3.41 34.95 -18.11
CA PRO A 68 4.23 33.90 -18.66
C PRO A 68 3.36 32.64 -18.84
N SER A 69 3.35 32.11 -20.06
CA SER A 69 2.66 30.87 -20.44
C SER A 69 3.26 29.67 -19.69
N GLY A 70 2.77 29.43 -18.47
CA GLY A 70 3.33 28.49 -17.49
C GLY A 70 2.40 27.36 -17.08
N SER A 71 1.61 26.82 -18.01
CA SER A 71 0.70 25.68 -17.75
C SER A 71 1.42 24.37 -17.35
N GLY A 72 2.75 24.30 -17.48
CA GLY A 72 3.57 23.17 -17.03
C GLY A 72 4.05 23.23 -15.56
N ALA A 73 4.04 24.39 -14.91
CA ALA A 73 4.76 24.57 -13.64
C ALA A 73 4.13 23.89 -12.41
N LEU A 74 2.81 23.64 -12.41
CA LEU A 74 2.08 23.01 -11.29
C LEU A 74 2.03 21.47 -11.37
N ALA A 75 2.46 20.89 -12.49
CA ALA A 75 2.51 19.43 -12.69
C ALA A 75 3.90 18.83 -12.36
N ALA A 76 4.97 19.63 -12.37
CA ALA A 76 6.35 19.15 -12.39
C ALA A 76 6.93 18.71 -11.02
N ASP A 77 6.44 19.22 -9.88
CA ASP A 77 6.94 18.76 -8.56
C ASP A 77 6.22 17.48 -8.10
N TYR A 78 6.58 16.38 -8.74
CA TYR A 78 6.15 15.02 -8.41
C TYR A 78 6.37 14.66 -6.93
N ARG A 79 7.43 15.19 -6.30
CA ARG A 79 7.70 14.98 -4.87
C ARG A 79 6.68 15.69 -3.99
N GLU A 80 6.34 16.94 -4.28
CA GLU A 80 5.32 17.68 -3.52
C GLU A 80 3.92 17.12 -3.75
N GLN A 81 3.60 16.67 -4.97
CA GLN A 81 2.35 15.95 -5.24
C GLN A 81 2.23 14.67 -4.38
N MET A 82 3.33 13.90 -4.26
CA MET A 82 3.37 12.71 -3.41
C MET A 82 3.23 13.06 -1.92
N ARG A 83 3.93 14.10 -1.43
CA ARG A 83 3.76 14.62 -0.06
C ARG A 83 2.32 15.04 0.19
N ALA A 84 1.70 15.76 -0.75
CA ALA A 84 0.32 16.25 -0.64
C ALA A 84 -0.71 15.11 -0.55
N LEU A 85 -0.55 14.05 -1.35
CA LEU A 85 -1.38 12.83 -1.27
C LEU A 85 -1.25 12.17 0.11
N ILE A 86 -0.03 11.96 0.61
CA ILE A 86 0.22 11.32 1.91
C ILE A 86 -0.36 12.17 3.06
N ILE A 87 -0.18 13.49 3.02
CA ILE A 87 -0.78 14.43 3.99
C ILE A 87 -2.31 14.35 3.93
N LYS A 88 -2.92 14.25 2.74
CA LYS A 88 -4.37 14.12 2.55
C LYS A 88 -4.90 12.80 3.14
N ILE A 89 -4.20 11.69 2.89
CA ILE A 89 -4.51 10.37 3.48
C ILE A 89 -4.48 10.47 5.00
N SER A 90 -3.38 10.98 5.58
CA SER A 90 -3.20 11.11 7.04
C SER A 90 -4.28 11.99 7.69
N ARG A 91 -4.59 13.15 7.11
CA ARG A 91 -5.67 14.04 7.60
C ARG A 91 -7.05 13.39 7.51
N PHE A 92 -7.28 12.48 6.57
CA PHE A 92 -8.55 11.76 6.47
C PHE A 92 -8.62 10.61 7.47
N THR A 93 -7.60 9.74 7.54
CA THR A 93 -7.59 8.61 8.47
C THR A 93 -7.64 9.06 9.93
N ARG A 94 -6.89 10.11 10.29
CA ARG A 94 -6.91 10.68 11.66
C ARG A 94 -8.23 11.37 12.04
N ARG A 95 -9.09 11.71 11.08
CA ARG A 95 -10.49 12.11 11.35
C ARG A 95 -11.41 10.91 11.58
N VAL A 96 -11.11 9.75 11.00
CA VAL A 96 -11.88 8.50 11.18
C VAL A 96 -11.49 7.78 12.47
N ASN A 97 -10.19 7.78 12.80
CA ASN A 97 -9.63 7.28 14.05
C ASN A 97 -8.40 8.13 14.40
N LYS A 98 -8.47 8.90 15.50
CA LYS A 98 -7.41 9.84 15.93
C LYS A 98 -6.04 9.19 16.14
N ASP A 99 -6.01 7.90 16.49
CA ASP A 99 -4.80 7.14 16.80
C ASP A 99 -4.33 6.29 15.60
N PHE A 100 -4.92 6.47 14.40
CA PHE A 100 -4.58 5.71 13.20
C PHE A 100 -3.17 6.03 12.70
N ILE A 101 -2.34 5.00 12.64
CA ILE A 101 -0.94 5.08 12.25
C ILE A 101 -0.81 5.23 10.73
N VAL A 102 0.07 6.11 10.27
CA VAL A 102 0.44 6.25 8.86
C VAL A 102 1.95 6.16 8.72
N MET A 103 2.43 5.11 8.07
CA MET A 103 3.84 4.96 7.69
C MET A 103 3.99 5.01 6.16
N THR A 104 5.17 5.33 5.66
CA THR A 104 5.53 5.15 4.24
C THR A 104 6.47 3.97 4.06
N ARG A 105 6.46 3.33 2.89
CA ARG A 105 7.48 2.36 2.48
C ARG A 105 8.44 3.03 1.49
N GLY A 106 9.71 3.12 1.88
CA GLY A 106 10.71 3.95 1.20
C GLY A 106 10.37 5.44 1.22
N GLY A 107 10.86 6.19 0.24
CA GLY A 107 10.49 7.60 0.04
C GLY A 107 11.23 8.57 0.96
N LEU A 108 12.40 8.19 1.49
CA LEU A 108 13.23 9.04 2.35
C LEU A 108 13.58 10.41 1.73
N GLU A 109 13.67 10.48 0.40
CA GLU A 109 13.98 11.74 -0.28
C GLU A 109 12.83 12.76 -0.23
N LEU A 110 11.62 12.36 0.20
CA LEU A 110 10.51 13.28 0.46
C LEU A 110 10.66 14.02 1.80
N MET A 111 11.58 13.59 2.68
CA MET A 111 11.88 14.25 3.96
C MET A 111 12.52 15.63 3.77
N GLU A 112 13.08 15.91 2.60
CA GLU A 112 13.70 17.19 2.27
C GLU A 112 12.98 17.87 1.11
N LYS A 113 12.99 19.20 1.11
CA LYS A 113 12.72 20.06 -0.04
C LYS A 113 14.02 20.66 -0.53
N VAL A 114 14.19 20.72 -1.84
CA VAL A 114 15.39 21.16 -2.54
C VAL A 114 15.04 22.44 -3.28
N SER A 115 15.71 23.55 -2.96
CA SER A 115 15.45 24.87 -3.56
C SER A 115 16.72 25.40 -4.24
N GLY A 116 16.71 25.55 -5.57
CA GLY A 116 17.77 26.27 -6.30
C GLY A 116 18.56 25.51 -7.39
N GLY A 117 18.14 24.32 -7.83
CA GLY A 117 18.88 23.53 -8.85
C GLY A 117 19.90 22.55 -8.24
N GLU A 118 20.30 21.51 -8.98
CA GLU A 118 20.89 20.31 -8.37
C GLU A 118 22.25 20.51 -7.66
N GLU A 119 23.09 21.47 -8.08
CA GLU A 119 24.45 21.64 -7.54
C GLU A 119 24.52 22.45 -6.22
N ASP A 120 23.81 23.58 -6.11
CA ASP A 120 23.88 24.49 -4.94
C ASP A 120 22.57 24.57 -4.11
N ALA A 121 21.56 23.73 -4.38
CA ALA A 121 20.27 23.90 -3.74
C ALA A 121 20.29 23.78 -2.20
N ALA A 122 19.70 24.79 -1.56
CA ALA A 122 19.37 24.77 -0.15
C ALA A 122 18.40 23.62 0.15
N ARG A 123 18.81 22.70 1.04
CA ARG A 123 17.99 21.58 1.50
C ARG A 123 17.32 21.97 2.82
N SER A 124 16.00 21.81 2.90
CA SER A 124 15.21 22.09 4.10
C SER A 124 14.31 20.92 4.45
N ALA A 125 14.07 20.68 5.73
CA ALA A 125 13.18 19.59 6.15
C ALA A 125 11.74 19.85 5.68
N ALA A 126 11.10 18.82 5.12
CA ALA A 126 9.71 18.85 4.69
C ALA A 126 8.76 18.69 5.89
N THR A 127 8.86 19.59 6.88
CA THR A 127 8.29 19.45 8.23
C THR A 127 6.80 19.12 8.26
N THR A 128 6.00 19.69 7.36
CA THR A 128 4.56 19.40 7.24
C THR A 128 4.29 17.95 6.81
N TYR A 129 5.10 17.41 5.92
CA TYR A 129 5.03 16.00 5.49
C TYR A 129 5.53 15.08 6.61
N ILE A 130 6.68 15.38 7.21
CA ILE A 130 7.25 14.60 8.31
C ILE A 130 6.24 14.46 9.46
N ARG A 131 5.65 15.57 9.92
CA ARG A 131 4.63 15.56 11.00
C ARG A 131 3.31 14.88 10.62
N SER A 132 3.09 14.56 9.34
CA SER A 132 1.87 13.87 8.88
C SER A 132 1.97 12.34 8.98
N ILE A 133 3.17 11.79 9.14
CA ILE A 133 3.42 10.34 9.25
C ILE A 133 4.02 9.99 10.62
N ASP A 134 4.00 8.71 10.96
CA ASP A 134 4.47 8.15 12.24
C ASP A 134 5.78 7.38 12.10
N GLY A 135 6.11 6.94 10.89
CA GLY A 135 7.32 6.19 10.60
C GLY A 135 7.57 5.87 9.13
N VAL A 136 8.70 5.25 8.85
CA VAL A 136 9.12 4.81 7.52
C VAL A 136 9.59 3.36 7.60
N LEU A 137 9.10 2.52 6.69
CA LEU A 137 9.62 1.18 6.44
C LEU A 137 10.58 1.22 5.24
N LEU A 138 11.87 1.13 5.51
CA LEU A 138 12.92 1.04 4.52
C LEU A 138 13.11 -0.40 4.05
N HIS A 139 13.76 -0.54 2.89
CA HIS A 139 14.25 -1.80 2.39
C HIS A 139 15.74 -1.70 2.04
N ASN A 140 16.48 -2.79 2.24
CA ASN A 140 17.87 -2.94 1.82
C ASN A 140 18.78 -1.77 2.24
N LEU A 141 18.73 -1.37 3.50
CA LEU A 141 19.54 -0.25 4.00
C LEU A 141 21.01 -0.67 4.15
N PHE A 142 21.25 -1.84 4.73
CA PHE A 142 22.59 -2.39 4.94
C PHE A 142 22.92 -3.51 3.97
N PHE A 143 21.92 -4.36 3.63
CA PHE A 143 22.11 -5.52 2.77
C PHE A 143 21.02 -5.62 1.70
N ARG A 144 21.46 -5.82 0.45
CA ARG A 144 20.61 -5.85 -0.74
C ARG A 144 20.59 -7.23 -1.40
N PRO A 145 19.50 -7.58 -2.10
CA PRO A 145 19.46 -8.73 -2.98
C PRO A 145 20.41 -8.59 -4.19
N PRO A 146 20.64 -9.69 -4.94
CA PRO A 146 21.34 -9.59 -6.21
C PRO A 146 20.52 -8.78 -7.22
N SER A 147 21.22 -8.10 -8.12
CA SER A 147 20.71 -7.35 -9.27
C SER A 147 21.40 -7.84 -10.55
N ALA A 148 20.97 -7.38 -11.73
CA ALA A 148 21.56 -7.79 -13.01
C ALA A 148 23.09 -7.65 -13.04
N ASP A 149 23.61 -6.55 -12.47
CA ASP A 149 25.03 -6.18 -12.54
C ASP A 149 25.82 -6.49 -11.26
N ALA A 150 25.20 -7.07 -10.22
CA ALA A 150 25.87 -7.27 -8.93
C ALA A 150 25.23 -8.34 -8.04
N GLU A 151 26.07 -9.22 -7.51
CA GLU A 151 25.69 -10.24 -6.52
C GLU A 151 25.06 -9.66 -5.24
N ALA A 152 24.39 -10.53 -4.48
CA ALA A 152 23.87 -10.20 -3.16
C ALA A 152 24.98 -9.74 -2.21
N GLY A 153 24.70 -8.77 -1.34
CA GLY A 153 25.71 -8.29 -0.40
C GLY A 153 25.34 -6.96 0.24
N GLN A 154 26.35 -6.19 0.62
CA GLN A 154 26.13 -4.87 1.19
C GLN A 154 25.48 -3.92 0.17
N THR A 155 24.59 -3.08 0.67
CA THR A 155 24.11 -1.90 -0.07
C THR A 155 25.28 -0.95 -0.33
N ASP A 156 25.32 -0.36 -1.53
CA ASP A 156 26.35 0.59 -1.93
C ASP A 156 26.59 1.67 -0.85
N ALA A 157 27.85 2.02 -0.63
CA ALA A 157 28.24 2.93 0.45
C ALA A 157 27.58 4.31 0.31
N THR A 158 27.59 4.89 -0.88
CA THR A 158 27.01 6.22 -1.18
C THR A 158 25.50 6.21 -0.98
N VAL A 159 24.81 5.17 -1.48
CA VAL A 159 23.36 4.99 -1.29
C VAL A 159 23.01 4.79 0.18
N ARG A 160 23.79 3.98 0.89
CA ARG A 160 23.61 3.68 2.32
C ARG A 160 23.83 4.92 3.18
N GLU A 161 24.87 5.70 2.93
CA GLU A 161 25.16 6.95 3.66
C GLU A 161 24.07 8.01 3.42
N LYS A 162 23.63 8.21 2.16
CA LYS A 162 22.48 9.08 1.83
C LYS A 162 21.22 8.65 2.59
N ASN A 163 20.92 7.36 2.59
CA ASN A 163 19.72 6.82 3.25
C ASN A 163 19.82 6.89 4.78
N LEU A 164 20.99 6.62 5.37
CA LEU A 164 21.24 6.79 6.81
C LEU A 164 21.01 8.24 7.23
N ARG A 165 21.58 9.22 6.52
CA ARG A 165 21.40 10.66 6.79
C ARG A 165 19.92 11.05 6.76
N LEU A 166 19.16 10.63 5.74
CA LEU A 166 17.73 10.94 5.61
C LEU A 166 16.87 10.20 6.66
N ALA A 167 17.24 8.98 7.03
CA ALA A 167 16.58 8.23 8.09
C ALA A 167 16.79 8.89 9.46
N LYS A 168 18.00 9.40 9.73
CA LYS A 168 18.32 10.18 10.94
C LYS A 168 17.54 11.48 11.01
N LEU A 169 17.46 12.25 9.91
CA LEU A 169 16.58 13.43 9.83
C LEU A 169 15.12 13.09 10.20
N GLY A 170 14.60 11.95 9.73
CA GLY A 170 13.28 11.46 10.12
C GLY A 170 13.18 11.11 11.61
N GLN A 171 14.16 10.38 12.14
CA GLN A 171 14.23 9.96 13.55
C GLN A 171 14.31 11.16 14.52
N GLU A 172 15.13 12.16 14.20
CA GLU A 172 15.29 13.43 14.94
C GLU A 172 13.98 14.23 14.98
N ASN A 173 13.19 14.16 13.91
CA ASN A 173 11.83 14.73 13.86
C ASN A 173 10.74 13.80 14.44
N GLY A 174 11.15 12.70 15.09
CA GLY A 174 10.28 11.85 15.90
C GLY A 174 9.61 10.68 15.20
N LEU A 175 9.99 10.39 13.95
CA LEU A 175 9.54 9.20 13.20
C LEU A 175 10.23 7.93 13.70
N GLN A 176 9.54 6.78 13.62
CA GLN A 176 10.21 5.48 13.72
C GLN A 176 10.71 5.01 12.37
N ILE A 177 11.95 4.54 12.32
CA ILE A 177 12.55 3.92 11.14
C ILE A 177 12.56 2.41 11.36
N TRP A 178 11.86 1.68 10.49
CA TRP A 178 11.86 0.24 10.41
C TRP A 178 12.57 -0.18 9.12
N VAL A 179 13.24 -1.32 9.09
CA VAL A 179 14.09 -1.74 7.97
C VAL A 179 13.87 -3.21 7.65
N THR A 180 13.60 -3.52 6.38
CA THR A 180 13.66 -4.89 5.84
C THR A 180 14.94 -5.07 5.03
N ASP A 181 15.98 -5.69 5.59
CA ASP A 181 17.22 -6.02 4.84
C ASP A 181 17.14 -7.43 4.22
N PHE A 182 17.82 -7.63 3.09
CA PHE A 182 17.97 -8.95 2.49
C PHE A 182 19.07 -9.75 3.22
N ALA A 183 18.75 -10.97 3.64
CA ALA A 183 19.71 -11.86 4.30
C ALA A 183 19.83 -13.18 3.52
N THR A 184 21.06 -13.51 3.11
CA THR A 184 21.40 -14.78 2.43
C THR A 184 21.52 -15.96 3.41
N ASN A 185 21.82 -15.67 4.68
CA ASN A 185 22.04 -16.64 5.75
C ASN A 185 21.84 -15.97 7.12
N GLU A 186 21.88 -16.76 8.20
CA GLU A 186 21.70 -16.24 9.56
C GLU A 186 22.76 -15.21 9.97
N ASP A 187 23.99 -15.30 9.50
CA ASP A 187 25.07 -14.41 9.95
C ASP A 187 24.95 -13.02 9.31
N THR A 188 24.51 -12.97 8.06
CA THR A 188 24.08 -11.72 7.40
C THR A 188 22.85 -11.14 8.10
N ALA A 189 21.91 -11.99 8.53
CA ALA A 189 20.76 -11.54 9.31
C ALA A 189 21.19 -10.94 10.65
N LYS A 190 21.97 -11.68 11.47
CA LYS A 190 22.55 -11.20 12.75
C LYS A 190 23.24 -9.84 12.57
N LYS A 191 24.03 -9.68 11.50
CA LYS A 191 24.72 -8.41 11.24
C LYS A 191 23.78 -7.27 10.84
N SER A 192 22.71 -7.55 10.09
CA SER A 192 21.65 -6.57 9.83
C SER A 192 20.95 -6.13 11.12
N TYR A 193 20.59 -7.07 12.01
CA TYR A 193 19.98 -6.76 13.31
C TYR A 193 20.88 -5.81 14.12
N GLU A 194 22.17 -6.17 14.31
CA GLU A 194 23.16 -5.36 15.04
C GLU A 194 23.33 -3.94 14.47
N LEU A 195 23.47 -3.80 13.14
CA LEU A 195 23.68 -2.50 12.48
C LEU A 195 22.46 -1.59 12.57
N ASN A 196 21.25 -2.15 12.45
CA ASN A 196 20.00 -1.41 12.61
C ASN A 196 19.74 -1.01 14.06
N GLU A 197 19.94 -1.92 15.03
CA GLU A 197 19.76 -1.64 16.45
C GLU A 197 20.76 -0.58 16.96
N THR A 198 22.01 -0.61 16.48
CA THR A 198 23.02 0.43 16.74
C THR A 198 22.58 1.81 16.22
N ASN A 199 21.78 1.84 15.14
CA ASN A 199 21.18 3.06 14.64
C ASN A 199 19.84 3.43 15.32
N GLY A 200 19.35 2.63 16.27
CA GLY A 200 18.04 2.83 16.89
C GLY A 200 16.87 2.60 15.92
N PHE A 201 17.09 1.82 14.85
CA PHE A 201 16.07 1.40 13.90
C PHE A 201 15.52 0.05 14.32
N ILE A 202 14.33 -0.31 13.83
CA ILE A 202 13.73 -1.62 14.06
C ILE A 202 14.02 -2.54 12.86
N PRO A 203 14.84 -3.59 13.01
CA PRO A 203 15.15 -4.53 11.94
C PRO A 203 14.10 -5.64 11.73
N PHE A 204 14.03 -6.09 10.49
CA PHE A 204 13.48 -7.37 10.04
C PHE A 204 14.30 -7.85 8.84
N THR A 205 14.44 -9.16 8.65
CA THR A 205 15.23 -9.71 7.54
C THR A 205 14.40 -10.58 6.62
N VAL A 206 14.68 -10.51 5.31
CA VAL A 206 13.96 -11.26 4.28
C VAL A 206 14.90 -12.14 3.44
N GLU A 207 14.45 -13.37 3.17
CA GLU A 207 15.19 -14.40 2.41
C GLU A 207 14.99 -14.30 0.88
N LYS A 208 14.03 -13.48 0.43
CA LYS A 208 13.64 -13.37 -0.99
C LYS A 208 14.06 -12.01 -1.56
N SER A 209 14.53 -11.99 -2.81
CA SER A 209 14.95 -10.78 -3.51
C SER A 209 13.80 -9.92 -4.05
N GLY A 210 12.60 -10.48 -4.16
CA GLY A 210 11.41 -9.78 -4.63
C GLY A 210 10.79 -8.82 -3.62
N ARG A 211 9.71 -8.12 -4.02
CA ARG A 211 8.95 -7.20 -3.15
C ARG A 211 7.73 -7.85 -2.46
N SER A 212 7.60 -9.17 -2.58
CA SER A 212 6.47 -9.99 -2.13
C SER A 212 6.96 -11.05 -1.15
N PHE A 213 6.54 -10.96 0.11
CA PHE A 213 6.94 -11.86 1.18
C PHE A 213 5.75 -12.63 1.71
N ASP A 214 5.87 -13.95 1.68
CA ASP A 214 4.76 -14.91 1.73
C ASP A 214 4.89 -15.92 2.88
N ARG A 215 5.79 -15.65 3.84
CA ARG A 215 6.13 -16.56 4.94
C ARG A 215 6.51 -15.78 6.19
N ILE A 216 6.28 -16.41 7.34
CA ILE A 216 7.02 -16.13 8.57
C ILE A 216 8.46 -16.62 8.33
N PRO A 217 9.51 -15.82 8.58
CA PRO A 217 10.90 -16.24 8.35
C PRO A 217 11.32 -17.32 9.37
N ALA A 218 12.25 -18.19 8.97
CA ALA A 218 12.77 -19.23 9.88
C ALA A 218 13.72 -18.64 10.93
N TYR A 219 14.49 -17.61 10.55
CA TYR A 219 15.35 -16.84 11.44
C TYR A 219 14.85 -15.39 11.55
N PRO A 220 14.80 -14.81 12.77
CA PRO A 220 15.00 -15.47 14.05
C PRO A 220 13.75 -16.29 14.43
N ALA A 221 13.95 -17.46 15.06
CA ALA A 221 12.84 -18.38 15.42
C ALA A 221 11.82 -17.78 16.42
N ARG A 222 12.21 -16.70 17.10
CA ARG A 222 11.37 -15.80 17.89
C ARG A 222 11.77 -14.35 17.57
N PRO A 223 10.89 -13.35 17.70
CA PRO A 223 11.25 -11.96 17.45
C PRO A 223 12.49 -11.56 18.28
N ILE A 224 13.48 -10.94 17.65
CA ILE A 224 14.52 -10.22 18.40
C ILE A 224 13.85 -9.05 19.14
N SER A 225 14.34 -8.73 20.34
CA SER A 225 13.69 -7.77 21.23
C SER A 225 12.21 -8.10 21.53
N GLU A 226 11.86 -9.39 21.68
CA GLU A 226 10.51 -9.84 22.05
C GLU A 226 10.02 -9.19 23.35
N ASN A 227 8.75 -8.77 23.36
CA ASN A 227 8.21 -7.86 24.35
C ASN A 227 6.84 -8.37 24.82
N SER A 228 6.66 -8.53 26.13
CA SER A 228 5.41 -9.01 26.71
C SER A 228 4.31 -7.94 26.79
N ASN A 229 4.67 -6.66 26.68
CA ASN A 229 3.73 -5.55 26.83
C ASN A 229 2.70 -5.48 25.69
N SER A 230 1.53 -4.93 25.99
CA SER A 230 0.51 -4.59 24.99
C SER A 230 0.92 -3.33 24.21
N ILE A 231 0.98 -3.45 22.89
CA ILE A 231 1.41 -2.38 21.99
C ILE A 231 0.18 -1.61 21.50
N ILE A 232 0.04 -0.36 21.98
CA ILE A 232 -1.09 0.53 21.66
C ILE A 232 -0.68 1.64 20.67
N ARG A 233 0.60 2.01 20.65
CA ARG A 233 1.17 3.06 19.78
C ARG A 233 2.41 2.55 19.09
N LEU A 234 2.70 3.05 17.89
CA LEU A 234 3.87 2.65 17.11
C LEU A 234 5.17 2.73 17.93
N LYS A 235 5.33 3.80 18.73
CA LYS A 235 6.52 4.06 19.57
C LYS A 235 6.80 3.03 20.66
N SER A 236 5.85 2.13 20.93
CA SER A 236 6.02 1.02 21.88
C SER A 236 6.49 -0.27 21.22
N ALA A 237 6.41 -0.39 19.89
CA ALA A 237 6.86 -1.56 19.16
C ALA A 237 8.39 -1.63 19.11
N ARG A 238 8.94 -2.83 19.30
CA ARG A 238 10.39 -3.12 19.29
C ARG A 238 10.83 -4.09 18.19
N ASN A 239 9.87 -4.69 17.49
CA ASN A 239 10.07 -5.66 16.42
C ASN A 239 8.79 -5.74 15.58
N PHE A 240 8.88 -6.27 14.36
CA PHE A 240 7.72 -6.43 13.48
C PHE A 240 7.91 -7.62 12.53
N LEU A 241 6.83 -8.05 11.89
CA LEU A 241 6.85 -9.00 10.79
C LEU A 241 6.24 -8.33 9.54
N PHE A 242 6.94 -8.42 8.41
CA PHE A 242 6.48 -7.95 7.10
C PHE A 242 6.13 -9.14 6.21
N MET A 243 4.84 -9.30 5.86
CA MET A 243 4.36 -10.39 5.01
C MET A 243 3.18 -9.89 4.16
N ASN A 244 3.50 -9.27 3.03
CA ASN A 244 2.58 -8.60 2.13
C ASN A 244 2.10 -9.48 0.96
N ASN A 245 2.24 -10.79 1.04
CA ASN A 245 1.66 -11.72 0.07
C ASN A 245 0.96 -12.90 0.80
N PRO A 246 -0.37 -13.04 0.69
CA PRO A 246 -1.13 -14.13 1.31
C PRO A 246 -1.04 -15.47 0.55
N SER A 247 -0.35 -15.56 -0.59
CA SER A 247 -0.46 -16.68 -1.55
C SER A 247 -0.07 -18.07 -1.03
N ARG A 248 0.52 -18.20 0.15
CA ARG A 248 0.83 -19.49 0.78
C ARG A 248 -0.27 -20.04 1.69
N PHE A 249 -1.32 -19.27 1.95
CA PHE A 249 -2.44 -19.67 2.81
C PHE A 249 -3.69 -19.84 1.97
N ASP A 250 -4.38 -20.97 2.14
CA ASP A 250 -5.58 -21.27 1.38
C ASP A 250 -6.78 -20.39 1.81
N THR A 251 -6.78 -19.95 3.08
CA THR A 251 -7.85 -19.14 3.68
C THR A 251 -7.31 -18.06 4.63
N GLN A 252 -8.13 -17.04 4.92
CA GLN A 252 -7.80 -16.04 5.95
C GLN A 252 -7.61 -16.67 7.34
N ASP A 253 -8.46 -17.63 7.74
CA ASP A 253 -8.36 -18.22 9.08
C ASP A 253 -7.05 -19.00 9.26
N GLU A 254 -6.57 -19.70 8.23
CA GLU A 254 -5.25 -20.36 8.25
C GLU A 254 -4.10 -19.35 8.47
N MET A 255 -4.07 -18.28 7.67
CA MET A 255 -3.09 -17.20 7.80
C MET A 255 -3.15 -16.54 9.19
N VAL A 256 -4.36 -16.34 9.72
CA VAL A 256 -4.58 -15.76 11.04
C VAL A 256 -4.06 -16.67 12.14
N GLU A 257 -4.40 -17.96 12.15
CA GLU A 257 -3.94 -18.88 13.18
C GLU A 257 -2.42 -19.08 13.12
N ALA A 258 -1.83 -19.17 11.92
CA ALA A 258 -0.37 -19.18 11.75
C ALA A 258 0.28 -17.92 12.36
N LEU A 259 -0.19 -16.72 12.01
CA LEU A 259 0.34 -15.47 12.55
C LEU A 259 0.11 -15.30 14.05
N ARG A 260 -0.96 -15.86 14.62
CA ARG A 260 -1.24 -15.86 16.08
C ARG A 260 -0.25 -16.72 16.88
N THR A 261 0.52 -17.61 16.26
CA THR A 261 1.60 -18.35 16.94
C THR A 261 2.86 -17.51 17.20
N THR A 262 2.90 -16.25 16.75
CA THR A 262 4.06 -15.36 16.90
C THR A 262 3.83 -14.25 17.94
N ASN A 263 4.91 -13.66 18.45
CA ASN A 263 4.89 -12.61 19.47
C ASN A 263 5.36 -11.23 18.97
N PHE A 264 5.34 -11.01 17.65
CA PHE A 264 5.77 -9.72 17.09
C PHE A 264 4.94 -8.54 17.63
N ASP A 265 5.58 -7.41 17.90
CA ASP A 265 4.94 -6.18 18.41
C ASP A 265 4.06 -5.49 17.35
N ALA A 266 4.35 -5.73 16.07
CA ALA A 266 3.52 -5.34 14.95
C ALA A 266 3.54 -6.39 13.83
N LEU A 267 2.42 -6.50 13.11
CA LEU A 267 2.35 -7.19 11.82
C LEU A 267 2.13 -6.14 10.72
N VAL A 268 2.73 -6.34 9.55
CA VAL A 268 2.48 -5.54 8.34
C VAL A 268 2.10 -6.51 7.23
N LEU A 269 0.84 -6.45 6.81
CA LEU A 269 0.16 -7.45 5.98
C LEU A 269 -0.55 -6.81 4.79
N ASP A 270 -0.91 -7.62 3.79
CA ASP A 270 -1.87 -7.20 2.78
C ASP A 270 -3.29 -7.04 3.39
N VAL A 271 -4.14 -6.24 2.73
CA VAL A 271 -5.56 -6.05 3.09
C VAL A 271 -6.41 -7.22 2.61
N PHE A 272 -5.98 -7.92 1.57
CA PHE A 272 -6.70 -9.01 0.94
C PHE A 272 -6.03 -10.37 1.21
N ASP A 273 -6.82 -11.44 1.08
CA ASP A 273 -6.29 -12.79 0.93
C ASP A 273 -5.96 -13.12 -0.54
N ARG A 274 -5.46 -14.35 -0.77
CA ARG A 274 -5.08 -14.84 -2.10
C ARG A 274 -6.22 -14.86 -3.14
N THR A 275 -7.47 -14.72 -2.70
CA THR A 275 -8.68 -14.65 -3.55
C THR A 275 -9.24 -13.24 -3.70
N GLN A 276 -8.46 -12.21 -3.32
CA GLN A 276 -8.86 -10.80 -3.32
C GLN A 276 -10.04 -10.47 -2.38
N ASN A 277 -10.35 -11.35 -1.41
CA ASN A 277 -11.34 -11.04 -0.38
C ASN A 277 -10.68 -10.26 0.76
N PRO A 278 -11.27 -9.13 1.21
CA PRO A 278 -10.69 -8.31 2.28
C PRO A 278 -10.75 -9.01 3.64
N PHE A 279 -9.79 -8.69 4.51
CA PHE A 279 -9.80 -9.22 5.88
C PHE A 279 -11.03 -8.79 6.67
N THR A 280 -11.71 -9.75 7.29
CA THR A 280 -12.85 -9.45 8.17
C THR A 280 -12.40 -8.76 9.46
N LYS A 281 -13.25 -7.89 10.02
CA LYS A 281 -13.00 -7.24 11.33
C LYS A 281 -12.77 -8.22 12.48
N LYS A 282 -13.33 -9.43 12.39
CA LYS A 282 -13.08 -10.53 13.33
C LYS A 282 -11.62 -11.03 13.20
N ASN A 283 -11.14 -11.19 11.97
CA ASN A 283 -9.80 -11.68 11.66
C ASN A 283 -8.73 -10.63 12.02
N VAL A 284 -8.96 -9.35 11.73
CA VAL A 284 -8.03 -8.28 12.20
C VAL A 284 -7.94 -8.24 13.73
N ARG A 285 -9.07 -8.36 14.44
CA ARG A 285 -9.07 -8.45 15.92
C ARG A 285 -8.34 -9.68 16.46
N LYS A 286 -8.48 -10.84 15.81
CA LYS A 286 -7.69 -12.04 16.13
C LYS A 286 -6.19 -11.78 15.95
N LEU A 287 -5.79 -11.10 14.88
CA LEU A 287 -4.41 -10.75 14.56
C LEU A 287 -3.81 -9.72 15.54
N GLN A 288 -4.62 -8.86 16.15
CA GLN A 288 -4.19 -7.88 17.16
C GLN A 288 -3.72 -8.49 18.49
N LEU A 289 -3.76 -9.82 18.65
CA LEU A 289 -3.21 -10.55 19.80
C LEU A 289 -1.94 -11.31 19.40
N LYS A 290 -0.92 -11.24 20.27
CA LYS A 290 0.28 -12.09 20.26
C LYS A 290 -0.07 -13.50 20.76
N LYS A 291 0.81 -14.49 20.53
CA LYS A 291 0.67 -15.84 21.13
C LYS A 291 0.54 -15.80 22.66
N ILE A 292 1.24 -14.87 23.31
CA ILE A 292 1.16 -14.63 24.77
C ILE A 292 -0.08 -13.82 25.23
N GLY A 293 -1.02 -13.52 24.34
CA GLY A 293 -2.29 -12.87 24.66
C GLY A 293 -2.26 -11.34 24.82
N SER A 294 -1.09 -10.71 24.95
CA SER A 294 -0.99 -9.24 24.93
C SER A 294 -1.17 -8.66 23.53
N ARG A 295 -1.55 -7.38 23.46
CA ARG A 295 -1.88 -6.72 22.18
C ARG A 295 -0.63 -6.45 21.34
N ARG A 296 -0.76 -6.55 20.01
CA ARG A 296 0.17 -6.04 19.00
C ARG A 296 -0.56 -5.16 18.00
N LEU A 297 0.19 -4.40 17.19
CA LEU A 297 -0.36 -3.60 16.10
C LEU A 297 -0.57 -4.44 14.84
N VAL A 298 -1.58 -4.11 14.03
CA VAL A 298 -1.79 -4.69 12.69
C VAL A 298 -1.86 -3.59 11.63
N LEU A 299 -0.78 -3.54 10.85
CA LEU A 299 -0.39 -2.74 9.69
C LEU A 299 -1.03 -3.17 8.35
N ALA A 300 -1.82 -2.37 7.65
CA ALA A 300 -2.22 -2.68 6.27
C ALA A 300 -1.22 -2.10 5.24
N VAL A 301 -0.75 -2.89 4.28
CA VAL A 301 -0.04 -2.36 3.10
C VAL A 301 -1.07 -1.82 2.11
N MET A 302 -0.87 -0.58 1.66
CA MET A 302 -1.74 0.07 0.67
C MET A 302 -0.89 0.82 -0.35
N ASN A 303 -0.94 0.40 -1.62
CA ASN A 303 -0.26 1.15 -2.68
C ASN A 303 -1.03 2.42 -3.04
N ILE A 304 -0.34 3.54 -3.20
CA ILE A 304 -0.94 4.86 -3.48
C ILE A 304 -0.60 5.44 -4.85
N SER A 305 0.21 4.74 -5.65
CA SER A 305 0.74 5.22 -6.93
C SER A 305 0.75 4.16 -8.04
N THR A 306 0.18 2.98 -7.78
CA THR A 306 -0.18 2.00 -8.80
C THR A 306 -1.59 1.49 -8.59
N ALA A 307 -2.36 1.36 -9.68
CA ALA A 307 -3.64 0.67 -9.72
C ALA A 307 -3.40 -0.79 -10.11
N ASP A 308 -3.95 -1.72 -9.33
CA ASP A 308 -3.86 -3.16 -9.56
C ASP A 308 -5.17 -3.65 -10.20
N SER A 309 -5.09 -4.28 -11.37
CA SER A 309 -6.26 -4.70 -12.14
C SER A 309 -7.06 -5.84 -11.51
N SER A 310 -6.48 -6.53 -10.52
CA SER A 310 -7.14 -7.55 -9.71
C SER A 310 -8.04 -6.99 -8.60
N HIS A 311 -7.89 -5.70 -8.26
CA HIS A 311 -8.56 -5.11 -7.09
C HIS A 311 -9.99 -4.64 -7.39
N TYR A 312 -10.83 -4.68 -6.35
CA TYR A 312 -12.26 -4.31 -6.38
C TYR A 312 -12.60 -2.92 -6.95
N TYR A 313 -11.67 -1.97 -6.96
CA TYR A 313 -11.88 -0.63 -7.51
C TYR A 313 -11.69 -0.55 -9.03
N TRP A 314 -11.07 -1.56 -9.65
CA TRP A 314 -10.85 -1.63 -11.09
C TRP A 314 -12.19 -1.86 -11.80
N LYS A 315 -12.51 -1.00 -12.77
CA LYS A 315 -13.80 -1.07 -13.47
C LYS A 315 -13.64 -1.70 -14.86
N PRO A 316 -14.68 -2.41 -15.36
CA PRO A 316 -14.70 -2.86 -16.75
C PRO A 316 -14.43 -1.70 -17.72
N GLY A 317 -13.60 -1.94 -18.74
CA GLY A 317 -13.22 -0.95 -19.73
C GLY A 317 -12.11 0.03 -19.32
N TRP A 318 -11.52 -0.12 -18.12
CA TRP A 318 -10.29 0.60 -17.79
C TRP A 318 -9.10 0.07 -18.61
N THR A 319 -8.35 0.99 -19.20
CA THR A 319 -7.15 0.76 -20.02
C THR A 319 -6.12 1.86 -19.75
N ILE A 320 -4.91 1.73 -20.31
CA ILE A 320 -3.91 2.79 -20.29
C ILE A 320 -4.52 4.07 -20.91
N GLY A 321 -4.40 5.20 -20.20
CA GLY A 321 -4.99 6.49 -20.57
C GLY A 321 -6.48 6.67 -20.29
N ASN A 322 -7.21 5.61 -19.90
CA ASN A 322 -8.66 5.68 -19.63
C ASN A 322 -9.07 4.84 -18.40
N PRO A 323 -9.37 5.45 -17.24
CA PRO A 323 -9.34 6.89 -16.96
C PRO A 323 -7.91 7.44 -17.03
N ARG A 324 -7.78 8.76 -17.25
CA ARG A 324 -6.49 9.44 -17.50
C ARG A 324 -5.39 9.16 -16.48
N PHE A 325 -5.75 8.76 -15.26
CA PHE A 325 -4.78 8.44 -14.23
C PHE A 325 -4.12 7.08 -14.41
N ILE A 326 -4.65 6.15 -15.21
CA ILE A 326 -4.01 4.86 -15.50
C ILE A 326 -2.89 5.05 -16.53
N GLY A 327 -1.64 4.84 -16.11
CA GLY A 327 -0.45 4.90 -16.93
C GLY A 327 0.05 3.53 -17.40
N SER A 328 1.33 3.48 -17.78
CA SER A 328 2.02 2.26 -18.21
C SER A 328 2.08 1.20 -17.09
N PRO A 329 2.26 -0.09 -17.43
CA PRO A 329 2.51 -1.13 -16.44
C PRO A 329 3.73 -0.83 -15.58
N ALA A 330 3.64 -1.12 -14.29
CA ALA A 330 4.71 -0.94 -13.34
C ALA A 330 5.81 -2.01 -13.56
N PRO A 331 7.11 -1.66 -13.46
CA PRO A 331 8.20 -2.59 -13.74
C PRO A 331 8.10 -3.91 -12.97
N GLY A 332 8.05 -5.03 -13.70
CA GLY A 332 7.98 -6.38 -13.15
C GLY A 332 6.58 -6.86 -12.72
N THR A 333 5.53 -6.06 -12.88
CA THR A 333 4.14 -6.44 -12.53
C THR A 333 3.16 -5.96 -13.59
N PRO A 334 2.81 -6.78 -14.61
CA PRO A 334 1.98 -6.33 -15.74
C PRO A 334 0.55 -5.95 -15.33
N ASP A 335 0.02 -6.57 -14.29
CA ASP A 335 -1.33 -6.32 -13.76
C ASP A 335 -1.42 -5.03 -12.91
N ARG A 336 -0.28 -4.37 -12.65
CA ARG A 336 -0.22 -3.10 -11.94
C ARG A 336 0.17 -1.99 -12.90
N HIS A 337 -0.58 -0.91 -12.91
CA HIS A 337 -0.35 0.27 -13.73
C HIS A 337 0.13 1.42 -12.85
N LEU A 338 1.19 2.12 -13.23
CA LEU A 338 1.56 3.41 -12.63
C LEU A 338 0.36 4.36 -12.69
N THR A 339 0.09 5.10 -11.62
CA THR A 339 -1.00 6.09 -11.62
C THR A 339 -0.48 7.51 -11.53
N GLN A 340 -1.09 8.43 -12.28
CA GLN A 340 -0.97 9.87 -12.04
C GLN A 340 -1.52 10.19 -10.65
N TYR A 341 -0.69 10.05 -9.62
CA TYR A 341 -1.17 10.00 -8.23
C TYR A 341 -1.62 11.36 -7.70
N TRP A 342 -1.38 12.44 -8.44
CA TRP A 342 -1.96 13.77 -8.24
C TRP A 342 -3.42 13.89 -8.74
N ASP A 343 -3.92 12.91 -9.50
CA ASP A 343 -5.27 12.97 -10.06
C ASP A 343 -6.37 12.85 -9.00
N ARG A 344 -7.41 13.68 -9.15
CA ARG A 344 -8.53 13.73 -8.20
C ARG A 344 -9.39 12.46 -8.21
N ALA A 345 -9.61 11.82 -9.35
CA ALA A 345 -10.40 10.59 -9.40
C ALA A 345 -9.62 9.41 -8.78
N TRP A 346 -8.29 9.38 -8.92
CA TRP A 346 -7.44 8.47 -8.17
C TRP A 346 -7.47 8.75 -6.66
N HIS A 347 -7.35 10.02 -6.26
CA HIS A 347 -7.51 10.40 -4.85
C HIS A 347 -8.84 9.93 -4.25
N ASP A 348 -9.93 10.06 -4.98
CA ASP A 348 -11.28 9.69 -4.54
C ASP A 348 -11.43 8.17 -4.32
N ILE A 349 -10.63 7.34 -5.01
CA ILE A 349 -10.53 5.89 -4.77
C ILE A 349 -9.78 5.62 -3.46
N LEU A 350 -8.66 6.32 -3.25
CA LEU A 350 -7.78 6.06 -2.09
C LEU A 350 -8.33 6.63 -0.78
N THR A 351 -8.85 7.86 -0.79
CA THR A 351 -9.09 8.64 0.43
C THR A 351 -10.18 9.70 0.31
N GLY A 352 -10.63 10.25 1.44
CA GLY A 352 -11.51 11.42 1.51
C GLY A 352 -13.00 11.12 1.56
N LYS A 353 -13.43 9.87 1.33
CA LYS A 353 -14.85 9.47 1.28
C LYS A 353 -15.15 8.22 2.12
N PRO A 354 -16.40 8.01 2.61
CA PRO A 354 -16.78 6.82 3.38
C PRO A 354 -16.81 5.48 2.63
N ASP A 355 -16.42 5.46 1.35
CA ASP A 355 -16.28 4.29 0.48
C ASP A 355 -14.84 4.12 -0.05
N SER A 356 -13.92 5.04 0.30
CA SER A 356 -12.54 5.02 -0.18
C SER A 356 -11.71 3.91 0.46
N TYR A 357 -10.67 3.45 -0.22
CA TYR A 357 -9.84 2.30 0.19
C TYR A 357 -9.31 2.44 1.63
N VAL A 358 -8.72 3.58 2.00
CA VAL A 358 -8.19 3.76 3.37
C VAL A 358 -9.29 3.84 4.44
N TYR A 359 -10.53 4.20 4.08
CA TYR A 359 -11.67 4.11 5.00
C TYR A 359 -12.06 2.65 5.25
N GLY A 360 -12.04 1.82 4.22
CA GLY A 360 -12.24 0.37 4.32
C GLY A 360 -11.26 -0.26 5.32
N ILE A 361 -9.96 0.03 5.18
CA ILE A 361 -8.89 -0.42 6.09
C ILE A 361 -9.20 -0.01 7.54
N ALA A 362 -9.54 1.27 7.78
CA ALA A 362 -9.89 1.76 9.11
C ALA A 362 -11.16 1.09 9.68
N LYS A 363 -12.17 0.77 8.85
CA LYS A 363 -13.40 0.09 9.30
C LYS A 363 -13.21 -1.39 9.59
N GLN A 364 -12.34 -2.07 8.85
CA GLN A 364 -11.88 -3.44 9.16
C GLN A 364 -11.14 -3.49 10.52
N GLY A 365 -10.62 -2.36 11.00
CA GLY A 365 -10.06 -2.22 12.34
C GLY A 365 -8.55 -2.43 12.40
N PHE A 366 -7.85 -2.28 11.27
CA PHE A 366 -6.39 -2.14 11.25
C PHE A 366 -5.98 -0.92 12.08
N ASP A 367 -4.82 -1.03 12.73
CA ASP A 367 -4.27 0.04 13.57
C ASP A 367 -3.65 1.18 12.75
N GLY A 368 -3.35 0.91 11.47
CA GLY A 368 -2.80 1.89 10.56
C GLY A 368 -2.56 1.35 9.16
N VAL A 369 -1.80 2.12 8.39
CA VAL A 369 -1.43 1.82 7.02
C VAL A 369 0.07 2.07 6.78
N VAL A 370 0.67 1.23 5.95
CA VAL A 370 2.00 1.40 5.37
C VAL A 370 1.80 1.69 3.88
N LEU A 371 2.01 2.95 3.49
CA LEU A 371 1.79 3.43 2.13
C LEU A 371 2.93 2.96 1.21
N ASP A 372 2.61 2.15 0.21
CA ASP A 372 3.55 1.59 -0.77
C ASP A 372 3.51 2.34 -2.10
N GLY A 373 4.57 2.19 -2.90
CA GLY A 373 4.73 2.91 -4.16
C GLY A 373 5.10 4.40 -4.00
N VAL A 374 5.45 4.84 -2.79
CA VAL A 374 5.82 6.25 -2.51
C VAL A 374 6.98 6.70 -3.40
N GLU A 375 7.89 5.81 -3.78
CA GLU A 375 9.06 6.13 -4.61
C GLU A 375 8.77 6.26 -6.11
N ASN A 376 7.53 6.01 -6.56
CA ASN A 376 7.17 6.09 -7.98
C ASN A 376 7.21 7.52 -8.53
N PHE A 377 7.39 8.56 -7.71
CA PHE A 377 7.73 9.90 -8.21
C PHE A 377 8.97 9.85 -9.11
N ARG A 378 9.97 8.99 -8.81
CA ARG A 378 11.19 8.85 -9.63
C ARG A 378 10.89 8.42 -11.07
N GLN A 379 9.83 7.63 -11.28
CA GLN A 379 9.44 7.17 -12.63
C GLN A 379 8.94 8.33 -13.50
N TYR A 380 8.29 9.32 -12.89
CA TYR A 380 7.82 10.52 -13.57
C TYR A 380 8.94 11.56 -13.73
N GLU A 381 9.79 11.74 -12.70
CA GLU A 381 10.99 12.57 -12.81
C GLU A 381 11.98 12.08 -13.89
N SER A 382 12.06 10.77 -14.14
CA SER A 382 12.88 10.20 -15.21
C SER A 382 12.19 10.20 -16.58
N ALA A 383 10.88 10.42 -16.66
CA ALA A 383 10.15 10.48 -17.93
C ALA A 383 10.06 11.92 -18.50
N ASP A 384 10.22 12.92 -17.63
CA ASP A 384 10.24 14.35 -17.98
C ASP A 384 11.69 14.89 -18.20
N ARG A 385 12.70 14.02 -18.13
CA ARG A 385 14.12 14.29 -18.43
C ARG A 385 14.48 13.80 -19.84
#